data_AF-A0A1H6ZKL3-F1
#
_entry.id   AF-A0A1H6ZKL3-F1
#
_cell.length_a   1.000
_cell.length_b   1.000
_cell.length_c   1.000
_cell.angle_alpha   90.00
_cell.angle_beta   90.00
_cell.angle_gamma   90.00
#
_symmetry.space_group_name_H-M   'P 1'
#
loop_
_entity.id
_entity.type
_entity.pdbx_description
1 polymer ?
#
loop_
_entity_poly.entity_id
_entity_poly.type
_entity_poly.pdbx_seq_one_letter_code
_entity_poly.pdbx_strand_id
1 'polypeptide(L)'
;MLPAGCTPLRVTDAGFRRPWFQAVEAMGWHYLGRVRNRDLCRFGEQPWQPVKSLYALASASPKRLGRLEMTRSAPWSTPLYTVKQAPRGRKHRHVTGTVARDTRSRQNTQRESEPWLLASNLPEAQWNAA
;
A
#
# COMPACT_ATOMS: atom_id res chain seq x y z
N MET A 1 8.73 -22.84 -15.14
CA MET A 1 7.27 -23.02 -15.22
C MET A 1 6.68 -23.01 -13.82
N LEU A 2 5.45 -22.54 -13.64
CA LEU A 2 4.72 -22.69 -12.38
C LEU A 2 4.09 -24.08 -12.29
N PRO A 3 3.99 -24.70 -11.10
CA PRO A 3 3.30 -25.98 -10.94
C PRO A 3 1.84 -25.92 -11.38
N ALA A 4 1.30 -27.05 -11.86
CA ALA A 4 -0.12 -27.16 -12.15
C ALA A 4 -0.95 -26.91 -10.88
N GLY A 5 -2.04 -26.14 -11.00
CA GLY A 5 -2.92 -25.79 -9.87
C GLY A 5 -2.35 -24.73 -8.92
N CYS A 6 -1.21 -24.12 -9.22
CA CYS A 6 -0.68 -23.01 -8.43
C CYS A 6 -1.46 -21.72 -8.70
N THR A 7 -1.88 -21.03 -7.62
CA THR A 7 -2.43 -19.67 -7.65
C THR A 7 -1.42 -18.71 -7.01
N PRO A 8 -0.56 -18.04 -7.80
CA PRO A 8 0.47 -17.15 -7.27
C PRO A 8 -0.11 -15.93 -6.55
N LEU A 9 0.64 -15.47 -5.54
CA LEU A 9 0.52 -14.13 -4.98
C LEU A 9 1.58 -13.21 -5.60
N ARG A 10 1.15 -12.15 -6.27
CA ARG A 10 2.02 -11.11 -6.82
C ARG A 10 2.16 -9.97 -5.83
N VAL A 11 3.38 -9.74 -5.35
CA VAL A 11 3.68 -8.66 -4.39
C VAL A 11 4.40 -7.53 -5.10
N THR A 12 3.92 -6.30 -4.94
CA THR A 12 4.56 -5.11 -5.52
C THR A 12 4.63 -3.95 -4.52
N ASP A 13 5.73 -3.20 -4.57
CA ASP A 13 5.80 -1.88 -3.92
C ASP A 13 5.03 -0.82 -4.75
N ALA A 14 5.15 0.45 -4.39
CA ALA A 14 4.40 1.55 -4.96
C ALA A 14 4.73 1.74 -6.46
N GLY A 15 3.73 2.23 -7.21
CA GLY A 15 3.88 2.61 -8.62
C GLY A 15 2.98 1.81 -9.58
N PHE A 16 2.53 0.63 -9.16
CA PHE A 16 1.51 -0.12 -9.88
C PHE A 16 0.12 0.48 -9.61
N ARG A 17 -0.72 0.48 -10.65
CA ARG A 17 -2.06 1.09 -10.64
C ARG A 17 -3.11 0.08 -11.09
N ARG A 18 -4.38 0.52 -11.11
CA ARG A 18 -5.55 -0.26 -11.52
C ARG A 18 -5.30 -1.29 -12.64
N PRO A 19 -4.70 -0.95 -13.81
CA PRO A 19 -4.54 -1.93 -14.88
C PRO A 19 -3.71 -3.16 -14.47
N TRP A 20 -2.71 -2.97 -13.61
CA TRP A 20 -1.90 -4.06 -13.10
C TRP A 20 -2.70 -4.98 -12.18
N PHE A 21 -3.45 -4.41 -11.23
CA PHE A 21 -4.29 -5.18 -10.32
C PHE A 21 -5.34 -6.01 -11.07
N GLN A 22 -6.01 -5.39 -12.05
CA GLN A 22 -7.00 -6.08 -12.88
C GLN A 22 -6.38 -7.18 -13.74
N ALA A 23 -5.17 -6.97 -14.27
CA ALA A 23 -4.48 -8.00 -15.03
C ALA A 23 -4.13 -9.21 -14.16
N VAL A 24 -3.70 -8.99 -12.91
CA VAL A 24 -3.44 -10.09 -11.96
C VAL A 24 -4.74 -10.85 -11.62
N GLU A 25 -5.83 -10.13 -11.36
CA GLU A 25 -7.14 -10.76 -11.11
C GLU A 25 -7.64 -11.56 -12.32
N ALA A 26 -7.47 -11.03 -13.54
CA ALA A 26 -7.90 -11.70 -14.77
C ALA A 26 -7.14 -13.01 -15.03
N MET A 27 -5.93 -13.17 -14.47
CA MET A 27 -5.18 -14.43 -14.50
C MET A 27 -5.64 -15.43 -13.41
N GLY A 28 -6.63 -15.06 -12.59
CA GLY A 28 -7.08 -15.83 -11.44
C GLY A 28 -6.09 -15.82 -10.28
N TRP A 29 -5.17 -14.84 -10.23
CA TRP A 29 -4.09 -14.78 -9.24
C TRP A 29 -4.41 -13.81 -8.10
N HIS A 30 -3.61 -13.89 -7.03
CA HIS A 30 -3.68 -12.94 -5.93
C HIS A 30 -2.67 -11.81 -6.10
N TYR A 31 -2.99 -10.63 -5.55
CA TYR A 31 -2.04 -9.53 -5.42
C TYR A 31 -1.95 -9.00 -4.00
N LEU A 32 -0.81 -8.41 -3.69
CA LEU A 32 -0.59 -7.52 -2.57
C LEU A 32 0.25 -6.34 -3.07
N GLY A 33 -0.37 -5.17 -3.21
CA GLY A 33 0.28 -3.99 -3.76
C GLY A 33 0.28 -2.83 -2.78
N ARG A 34 1.40 -2.11 -2.65
CA ARG A 34 1.44 -0.86 -1.88
C ARG A 34 0.76 0.26 -2.65
N VAL A 35 -0.28 0.83 -2.06
CA VAL A 35 -0.95 2.04 -2.51
C VAL A 35 -0.24 3.25 -1.93
N ARG A 36 0.14 4.19 -2.80
CA ARG A 36 0.89 5.39 -2.43
C ARG A 36 0.66 6.48 -3.47
N ASN A 37 1.17 7.69 -3.19
CA ASN A 37 1.09 8.90 -4.02
C ASN A 37 -0.24 9.65 -3.85
N ARG A 38 -0.59 10.48 -4.84
CA ARG A 38 -1.75 11.37 -4.86
C ARG A 38 -3.02 10.65 -5.34
N ASP A 39 -3.09 9.34 -5.16
CA ASP A 39 -4.29 8.58 -5.49
C ASP A 39 -5.44 9.03 -4.59
N LEU A 40 -6.65 8.92 -5.13
CA LEU A 40 -7.88 9.21 -4.41
C LEU A 40 -8.62 7.91 -4.11
N CYS A 41 -9.24 7.87 -2.95
CA CYS A 41 -10.16 6.82 -2.53
C CYS A 41 -11.45 7.42 -1.96
N ARG A 42 -12.52 6.62 -1.90
CA ARG A 42 -13.74 6.96 -1.17
C ARG A 42 -14.35 5.73 -0.50
N PHE A 43 -15.14 5.99 0.55
CA PHE A 43 -15.97 5.00 1.21
C PHE A 43 -17.40 5.11 0.66
N GLY A 44 -17.84 4.14 -0.14
CA GLY A 44 -19.17 4.19 -0.77
C GLY A 44 -19.41 5.53 -1.48
N GLU A 45 -20.51 6.20 -1.13
CA GLU A 45 -20.92 7.48 -1.74
C GLU A 45 -20.24 8.72 -1.13
N GLN A 46 -19.28 8.55 -0.22
CA GLN A 46 -18.56 9.68 0.36
C GLN A 46 -17.70 10.43 -0.69
N PRO A 47 -17.35 11.70 -0.42
CA PRO A 47 -16.44 12.45 -1.28
C PRO A 47 -15.09 11.75 -1.46
N TRP A 48 -14.49 11.95 -2.65
CA TRP A 48 -13.13 11.50 -2.92
C TRP A 48 -12.12 12.22 -2.03
N GLN A 49 -11.27 11.44 -1.37
CA GLN A 49 -10.21 11.93 -0.50
C GLN A 49 -8.85 11.34 -0.89
N PRO A 50 -7.73 12.03 -0.60
CA PRO A 50 -6.41 11.46 -0.81
C PRO A 50 -6.22 10.19 0.01
N VAL A 51 -5.62 9.14 -0.58
CA VAL A 51 -5.30 7.89 0.16
C VAL A 51 -4.44 8.12 1.40
N LYS A 52 -3.71 9.24 1.44
CA LYS A 52 -2.94 9.68 2.61
C LYS A 52 -3.78 10.01 3.82
N SER A 53 -5.08 10.36 3.68
CA SER A 53 -5.95 10.56 4.84
C SER A 53 -6.11 9.28 5.66
N LEU A 54 -6.02 8.12 5.01
CA LEU A 54 -6.09 6.81 5.66
C LEU A 54 -4.86 6.49 6.53
N TYR A 55 -3.77 7.25 6.41
CA TYR A 55 -2.56 7.04 7.23
C TYR A 55 -2.81 7.34 8.71
N ALA A 56 -3.80 8.19 9.02
CA ALA A 56 -4.21 8.44 10.41
C ALA A 56 -4.80 7.21 11.09
N LEU A 57 -5.30 6.23 10.31
CA LEU A 57 -5.88 4.99 10.82
C LEU A 57 -4.82 3.89 11.03
N ALA A 58 -3.57 4.15 10.68
CA ALA A 58 -2.50 3.17 10.75
C ALA A 58 -1.99 2.97 12.18
N SER A 59 -1.86 1.72 12.60
CA SER A 59 -1.26 1.33 13.88
C SER A 59 -0.15 0.29 13.65
N ALA A 60 0.52 -0.12 14.73
CA ALA A 60 1.56 -1.16 14.66
C ALA A 60 1.00 -2.51 14.20
N SER A 61 -0.24 -2.81 14.57
CA SER A 61 -0.97 -3.97 14.06
C SER A 61 -1.54 -3.68 12.67
N PRO A 62 -1.45 -4.63 11.73
CA PRO A 62 -2.21 -4.54 10.50
C PRO A 62 -3.69 -4.31 10.79
N LYS A 63 -4.35 -3.52 9.95
CA LYS A 63 -5.80 -3.28 10.06
C LYS A 63 -6.44 -3.27 8.69
N ARG A 64 -7.54 -4.01 8.55
CA ARG A 64 -8.40 -3.92 7.38
C ARG A 64 -9.27 -2.65 7.47
N LEU A 65 -9.28 -1.87 6.39
CA LEU A 65 -10.10 -0.67 6.25
C LEU A 65 -11.43 -0.92 5.53
N GLY A 66 -11.62 -2.13 5.00
CA GLY A 66 -12.78 -2.52 4.20
C GLY A 66 -12.51 -2.41 2.70
N ARG A 67 -13.58 -2.55 1.90
CA ARG A 67 -13.53 -2.37 0.45
C ARG A 67 -13.77 -0.91 0.13
N LEU A 68 -12.77 -0.26 -0.49
CA LEU A 68 -12.85 1.14 -0.90
C LEU A 68 -12.79 1.24 -2.41
N GLU A 69 -13.43 2.28 -2.94
CA GLU A 69 -13.26 2.65 -4.33
C GLU A 69 -12.02 3.52 -4.48
N MET A 70 -11.22 3.21 -5.48
CA MET A 70 -9.99 3.90 -5.82
C MET A 70 -10.05 4.47 -7.22
N THR A 71 -9.27 5.53 -7.49
CA THR A 71 -9.16 6.19 -8.81
C THR A 71 -10.46 6.84 -9.30
N ARG A 72 -10.55 8.17 -9.24
CA ARG A 72 -11.76 8.93 -9.58
C ARG A 72 -12.26 8.75 -11.02
N SER A 73 -11.36 8.69 -12.01
CA SER A 73 -11.72 8.62 -13.43
C SER A 73 -12.20 7.24 -13.89
N ALA A 74 -11.76 6.19 -13.20
CA ALA A 74 -12.15 4.81 -13.47
C ALA A 74 -12.19 4.06 -12.13
N PRO A 75 -13.28 4.26 -11.35
CA PRO A 75 -13.41 3.67 -10.02
C PRO A 75 -13.23 2.17 -10.07
N TRP A 76 -12.45 1.64 -9.14
CA TRP A 76 -12.32 0.20 -8.92
C TRP A 76 -12.34 -0.08 -7.44
N SER A 77 -13.05 -1.12 -7.04
CA SER A 77 -13.25 -1.49 -5.64
C SER A 77 -12.24 -2.56 -5.23
N THR A 78 -11.43 -2.27 -4.22
CA THR A 78 -10.47 -3.23 -3.65
C THR A 78 -10.50 -3.18 -2.13
N PRO A 79 -10.30 -4.31 -1.43
CA PRO A 79 -9.96 -4.29 -0.02
C PRO A 79 -8.67 -3.50 0.21
N LEU A 80 -8.68 -2.64 1.23
CA LEU A 80 -7.50 -1.90 1.69
C LEU A 80 -7.13 -2.26 3.12
N TYR A 81 -5.83 -2.25 3.37
CA TYR A 81 -5.22 -2.56 4.65
C TYR A 81 -4.18 -1.50 5.00
N THR A 82 -4.01 -1.21 6.28
CA THR A 82 -3.03 -0.24 6.76
C THR A 82 -2.17 -0.83 7.87
N VAL A 83 -0.88 -0.49 7.88
CA VAL A 83 0.06 -0.85 8.95
C VAL A 83 1.17 0.19 9.03
N LYS A 84 1.63 0.50 10.24
CA LYS A 84 2.73 1.42 10.50
C LYS A 84 3.78 0.76 11.38
N GLN A 85 4.93 0.47 10.80
CA GLN A 85 6.07 -0.07 11.52
C GLN A 85 6.67 0.99 12.46
N ALA A 86 7.15 0.54 13.62
CA ALA A 86 7.88 1.40 14.54
C ALA A 86 9.18 1.92 13.89
N PRO A 87 9.55 3.19 14.10
CA PRO A 87 10.80 3.73 13.57
C PRO A 87 12.01 2.93 14.07
N ARG A 88 12.86 2.46 13.17
CA ARG A 88 14.10 1.73 13.51
C ARG A 88 15.31 2.64 13.78
N GLY A 89 15.11 3.95 13.90
CA GLY A 89 16.19 4.92 14.15
C GLY A 89 17.20 5.10 13.01
N ARG A 90 16.94 4.55 11.81
CA ARG A 90 17.82 4.66 10.64
C ARG A 90 17.97 6.11 10.20
N LYS A 91 19.20 6.54 9.92
CA LYS A 91 19.52 7.90 9.43
C LYS A 91 20.51 7.80 8.28
N HIS A 92 20.30 8.61 7.24
CA HIS A 92 21.29 8.80 6.19
C HIS A 92 22.49 9.57 6.77
N ARG A 93 23.70 9.01 6.61
CA ARG A 93 24.95 9.59 7.12
C ARG A 93 25.92 9.81 5.97
N HIS A 94 26.67 10.90 6.02
CA HIS A 94 27.80 11.11 5.13
C HIS A 94 28.97 10.20 5.52
N VAL A 95 29.97 10.11 4.64
CA VAL A 95 31.21 9.35 4.90
C VAL A 95 31.91 9.82 6.19
N THR A 96 31.77 11.11 6.55
CA THR A 96 32.31 11.69 7.79
C THR A 96 31.52 11.31 9.06
N GLY A 97 30.47 10.50 8.95
CA GLY A 97 29.64 10.03 10.06
C GLY A 97 28.53 11.00 10.51
N THR A 98 28.51 12.23 9.99
CA THR A 98 27.47 13.24 10.28
C THR A 98 26.14 12.89 9.59
N VAL A 99 25.03 13.27 10.21
CA VAL A 99 23.69 13.04 9.66
C VAL A 99 23.43 14.02 8.51
N ALA A 100 23.04 13.49 7.35
CA ALA A 100 22.69 14.27 6.19
C ALA A 100 21.36 15.01 6.40
N ARG A 101 21.35 16.32 6.15
CA ARG A 101 20.18 17.20 6.37
C ARG A 101 19.68 17.87 5.09
N ASP A 102 20.19 17.48 3.93
CA ASP A 102 19.75 18.01 2.65
C ASP A 102 18.29 17.64 2.34
N THR A 103 17.71 18.35 1.38
CA THR A 103 16.30 18.19 0.98
C THR A 103 15.96 16.76 0.58
N ARG A 104 16.85 16.07 -0.15
CA ARG A 104 16.62 14.68 -0.60
C ARG A 104 16.64 13.73 0.59
N SER A 105 17.59 13.87 1.51
CA SER A 105 17.65 13.11 2.77
C SER A 105 16.37 13.26 3.59
N ARG A 106 15.86 14.49 3.74
CA ARG A 106 14.61 14.77 4.47
C ARG A 106 13.39 14.19 3.78
N GLN A 107 13.28 14.35 2.46
CA GLN A 107 12.20 13.76 1.68
C GLN A 107 12.18 12.23 1.80
N ASN A 108 13.35 11.58 1.68
CA ASN A 108 13.46 10.14 1.85
C ASN A 108 13.06 9.72 3.28
N THR A 109 13.52 10.43 4.30
CA THR A 109 13.14 10.15 5.69
C THR A 109 11.64 10.22 5.89
N GLN A 110 10.98 11.28 5.40
CA GLN A 110 9.53 11.41 5.46
C GLN A 110 8.86 10.23 4.75
N ARG A 111 9.30 9.91 3.53
CA ARG A 111 8.79 8.83 2.70
C ARG A 111 8.88 7.45 3.34
N GLU A 112 9.98 7.16 4.03
CA GLU A 112 10.19 5.87 4.71
C GLU A 112 9.43 5.76 6.04
N SER A 113 9.05 6.90 6.63
CA SER A 113 8.22 6.94 7.86
C SER A 113 6.72 6.85 7.61
N GLU A 114 6.28 6.93 6.35
CA GLU A 114 4.88 6.81 5.96
C GLU A 114 4.36 5.39 6.24
N PRO A 115 3.15 5.24 6.78
CA PRO A 115 2.48 3.94 6.86
C PRO A 115 2.38 3.25 5.50
N TRP A 116 2.27 1.93 5.54
CA TRP A 116 1.94 1.13 4.37
C TRP A 116 0.42 1.02 4.25
N LEU A 117 -0.11 1.55 3.16
CA LEU A 117 -1.46 1.26 2.70
C LEU A 117 -1.34 0.20 1.61
N LEU A 118 -2.04 -0.91 1.75
CA LEU A 118 -1.93 -2.09 0.89
C LEU A 118 -3.30 -2.41 0.28
N ALA A 119 -3.32 -2.71 -1.01
CA ALA A 119 -4.45 -3.32 -1.70
C ALA A 119 -4.21 -4.82 -1.86
N SER A 120 -5.23 -5.64 -1.59
CA SER A 120 -5.13 -7.09 -1.72
C SER A 120 -6.49 -7.72 -2.03
N ASN A 121 -6.50 -8.72 -2.90
CA ASN A 121 -7.65 -9.60 -3.17
C ASN A 121 -7.55 -10.95 -2.46
N LEU A 122 -6.67 -11.09 -1.45
CA LEU A 122 -6.54 -12.34 -0.69
C LEU A 122 -7.86 -12.67 0.05
N PRO A 123 -8.29 -13.95 0.07
CA PRO A 123 -9.49 -14.36 0.78
C PRO A 123 -9.35 -14.19 2.30
N GLU A 124 -10.31 -13.49 2.92
CA GLU A 124 -10.29 -13.20 4.35
C GLU A 124 -10.39 -14.46 5.23
N ALA A 125 -11.11 -15.48 4.75
CA ALA A 125 -11.24 -16.76 5.46
C ALA A 125 -9.89 -17.46 5.72
N GLN A 126 -8.88 -17.16 4.89
CA GLN A 126 -7.55 -17.76 4.98
C GLN A 126 -6.49 -16.76 5.44
N TRP A 127 -6.69 -15.46 5.19
CA TRP A 127 -5.72 -14.41 5.44
C TRP A 127 -6.38 -13.19 6.09
N ASN A 128 -6.50 -13.22 7.43
CA ASN A 128 -7.04 -12.11 8.21
C ASN A 128 -5.90 -11.21 8.73
N ALA A 129 -6.14 -9.90 8.70
CA ALA A 129 -5.23 -8.87 9.18
C ALA A 129 -5.60 -8.40 10.60
N ALA A 130 -6.19 -9.27 11.43
CA ALA A 130 -6.63 -8.98 12.79
C ALA A 130 -5.48 -8.58 13.73
#